data_AF-A0A8C2ZKT2-F1
#
_entry.id   AF-A0A8C2ZKT2-F1
#
_cell.length_a   1.000
_cell.length_b   1.000
_cell.length_c   1.000
_cell.angle_alpha   90.00
_cell.angle_beta   90.00
_cell.angle_gamma   90.00
#
_symmetry.space_group_name_H-M   'P 1'
#
loop_
_entity.id
_entity.type
_entity.pdbx_description
1 polymer ?
#
loop_
_entity_poly.entity_id
_entity_poly.type
_entity_poly.pdbx_seq_one_letter_code
_entity_poly.pdbx_strand_id
1 'polypeptide(L)'
;ILTKRVTLMPVCGIRGKTLIINLPGSKKGSQECFQFILPALPHAIDLLREAIVRVNSTHAALEQLPSPSPLLANTHIDAHINMHTMERGTQCEDDEEEDEDEEEEEDRRRGPHVHNHHHHHHHQHGSSHITAAAIAIPDSIISRGVQVLPRDSASLSSTPSESPRATQATSRLSTASCPTPKVQSRCGSNENILRASHSAVDISKVARRHRMSPFPLTSMDKAFITVLEMTAILGIEVINYRDGLGRVLAQDIYAKDNLPPFPASVKDGYAVRAADGPGDRFIMGESQAGQQPTHTVMPGQVMRVTTGAPIPCGADAVVQVEDTELLRESEDGTEELEVRIMVQARPGQDIRPIGHDIRRGECVLAKGTHMGPSEIGLLATVGVTDVSVHKFPVVAVMSTGNELLNPEDDLHPGKIRDSNRSTLLSTIQEHGYPTINLGIVGDNPDDLLSALHEGISRADVIITSGGVSMGEKDYLKQVLDIDLHAQIHFGRVFMKPGLPTTFATADIDGIRKLIFALPGNPVSAVVTCNLFVIPALRKMQGILDPRPTIIKARLSCDVKLDPRPEYHRCILTWHHQEPLPWAQSTGNQVSSRLMSMRSANGLLMLPPKTEQYVELHKGEVVDVMVIGRL
;
A
#
# COMPACT_ATOMS: atom_id res chain seq x y z
N ILE A 1 9.42 32.79 -20.48
CA ILE A 1 9.51 33.70 -19.32
C ILE A 1 8.62 33.10 -18.24
N LEU A 2 9.19 32.43 -17.22
CA LEU A 2 8.44 31.79 -16.14
C LEU A 2 9.41 31.48 -14.98
N THR A 3 9.89 32.54 -14.31
CA THR A 3 10.96 32.41 -13.30
C THR A 3 10.88 33.48 -12.19
N LYS A 4 9.74 33.56 -11.50
CA LYS A 4 9.60 34.16 -10.14
C LYS A 4 8.18 33.92 -9.60
N ARG A 5 8.03 32.86 -8.79
CA ARG A 5 6.99 32.62 -7.75
C ARG A 5 7.17 31.20 -7.23
N VAL A 6 8.06 31.05 -6.24
CA VAL A 6 8.04 29.88 -5.35
C VAL A 6 7.06 30.23 -4.24
N THR A 7 5.79 29.97 -4.48
CA THR A 7 4.76 29.89 -3.44
C THR A 7 4.42 28.42 -3.19
N LEU A 8 3.91 28.10 -2.01
CA LEU A 8 3.69 26.72 -1.52
C LEU A 8 2.51 25.98 -2.18
N MET A 9 2.30 26.17 -3.48
CA MET A 9 1.31 25.45 -4.28
C MET A 9 1.98 24.28 -5.05
N PRO A 10 1.31 23.13 -5.22
CA PRO A 10 1.77 22.11 -6.16
C PRO A 10 1.67 22.65 -7.59
N VAL A 11 2.76 22.53 -8.36
CA VAL A 11 2.83 23.01 -9.75
C VAL A 11 3.00 21.82 -10.68
N CYS A 12 2.01 21.57 -11.53
CA CYS A 12 2.08 20.57 -12.60
C CYS A 12 2.18 21.22 -13.98
N GLY A 13 2.92 20.61 -14.90
CA GLY A 13 3.03 21.07 -16.28
C GLY A 13 3.70 20.04 -17.19
N ILE A 14 3.51 20.18 -18.50
CA ILE A 14 4.05 19.26 -19.50
C ILE A 14 5.10 19.97 -20.36
N ARG A 15 6.22 19.31 -20.63
CA ARG A 15 7.27 19.76 -21.56
C ARG A 15 7.64 18.63 -22.53
N GLY A 16 7.14 18.70 -23.75
CA GLY A 16 7.23 17.59 -24.69
C GLY A 16 6.52 16.36 -24.13
N LYS A 17 7.15 15.18 -24.15
CA LYS A 17 6.62 13.95 -23.53
C LYS A 17 6.99 13.79 -22.04
N THR A 18 7.35 14.88 -21.35
CA THR A 18 7.70 14.87 -19.92
C THR A 18 6.63 15.59 -19.10
N LEU A 19 6.05 14.91 -18.11
CA LEU A 19 5.24 15.52 -17.06
C LEU A 19 6.16 15.95 -15.92
N ILE A 20 6.04 17.20 -15.50
CA ILE A 20 6.76 17.79 -14.37
C ILE A 20 5.74 18.09 -13.28
N ILE A 21 6.01 17.63 -12.07
CA ILE A 21 5.17 17.85 -10.90
C ILE A 21 6.08 18.29 -9.75
N ASN A 22 5.86 19.50 -9.24
CA ASN A 22 6.45 19.98 -8.00
C ASN A 22 5.45 19.81 -6.86
N LEU A 23 5.92 19.31 -5.71
CA LEU A 23 5.12 19.08 -4.50
C LEU A 23 5.62 19.97 -3.36
N PRO A 24 4.78 20.29 -2.35
CA PRO A 24 5.23 21.06 -1.18
C PRO A 24 6.32 20.32 -0.40
N GLY A 25 7.35 21.03 0.07
CA GLY A 25 8.51 20.43 0.75
C GLY A 25 8.26 19.82 2.14
N SER A 26 7.07 20.00 2.72
CA SER A 26 6.71 19.36 3.99
C SER A 26 6.26 17.91 3.78
N LYS A 27 6.64 16.98 4.68
CA LYS A 27 6.26 15.56 4.58
C LYS A 27 4.76 15.38 4.36
N LYS A 28 3.94 16.04 5.20
CA LYS A 28 2.47 16.00 5.12
C LYS A 28 1.95 16.55 3.78
N GLY A 29 2.37 17.76 3.41
CA GLY A 29 1.92 18.40 2.16
C GLY A 29 2.31 17.62 0.91
N SER A 30 3.53 17.08 0.86
CA SER A 30 3.95 16.20 -0.25
C SER A 30 3.11 14.93 -0.33
N GLN A 31 2.73 14.33 0.81
CA GLN A 31 1.92 13.11 0.84
C GLN A 31 0.47 13.38 0.43
N GLU A 32 -0.16 14.42 0.96
CA GLU A 32 -1.54 14.81 0.65
C GLU A 32 -1.68 15.25 -0.82
N CYS A 33 -0.78 16.12 -1.31
CA CYS A 33 -0.79 16.52 -2.72
C CYS A 33 -0.48 15.36 -3.68
N PHE A 34 0.45 14.45 -3.34
CA PHE A 34 0.72 13.29 -4.20
C PHE A 34 -0.46 12.31 -4.23
N GLN A 35 -1.08 12.03 -3.08
CA GLN A 35 -2.23 11.13 -2.99
C GLN A 35 -3.45 11.68 -3.75
N PHE A 36 -3.62 13.01 -3.82
CA PHE A 36 -4.66 13.67 -4.62
C PHE A 36 -4.45 13.50 -6.13
N ILE A 37 -3.22 13.66 -6.64
CA ILE A 37 -2.93 13.54 -8.08
C ILE A 37 -2.74 12.09 -8.56
N LEU A 38 -2.41 11.16 -7.66
CA LEU A 38 -2.09 9.77 -7.99
C LEU A 38 -3.13 9.07 -8.89
N PRO A 39 -4.46 9.23 -8.72
CA PRO A 39 -5.46 8.65 -9.62
C PRO A 39 -5.45 9.22 -11.05
N ALA A 40 -4.95 10.45 -11.24
CA ALA A 40 -4.88 11.09 -12.55
C ALA A 40 -3.59 10.76 -13.33
N LEU A 41 -2.53 10.28 -12.65
CA LEU A 41 -1.24 9.97 -13.29
C LEU A 41 -1.35 8.93 -14.43
N PRO A 42 -2.15 7.84 -14.36
CA PRO A 42 -2.30 6.90 -15.47
C PRO A 42 -2.84 7.56 -16.75
N HIS A 43 -3.85 8.43 -16.62
CA HIS A 43 -4.42 9.16 -17.75
C HIS A 43 -3.43 10.18 -18.33
N ALA A 44 -2.71 10.91 -17.46
CA ALA A 44 -1.64 11.82 -17.90
C ALA A 44 -0.51 11.06 -18.64
N ILE A 45 -0.16 9.84 -18.21
CA ILE A 45 0.81 8.99 -18.90
C ILE A 45 0.26 8.52 -20.25
N ASP A 46 -1.01 8.14 -20.36
CA ASP A 46 -1.61 7.74 -21.63
C ASP A 46 -1.71 8.91 -22.64
N LEU A 47 -1.95 10.14 -22.17
CA LEU A 47 -1.85 11.35 -23.01
C LEU A 47 -0.44 11.52 -23.58
N LEU A 48 0.60 11.49 -22.73
CA LEU A 48 2.01 11.64 -23.14
C LEU A 48 2.49 10.52 -24.08
N ARG A 49 1.85 9.35 -24.01
CA ARG A 49 2.11 8.18 -24.85
C ARG A 49 1.28 8.14 -26.13
N GLU A 50 0.45 9.15 -26.41
CA GLU A 50 -0.48 9.18 -27.55
C GLU A 50 -1.39 7.94 -27.61
N ALA A 51 -1.81 7.43 -26.43
CA ALA A 51 -2.63 6.22 -26.30
C ALA A 51 -4.11 6.50 -26.55
N ILE A 52 -4.43 7.05 -27.74
CA ILE A 52 -5.73 7.62 -28.16
C ILE A 52 -6.94 6.77 -27.71
N VAL A 53 -6.88 5.44 -27.84
CA VAL A 53 -7.97 4.55 -27.45
C VAL A 53 -8.29 4.61 -25.95
N ARG A 54 -7.26 4.65 -25.08
CA ARG A 54 -7.44 4.77 -23.62
C ARG A 54 -7.77 6.20 -23.20
N VAL A 55 -7.18 7.20 -23.86
CA VAL A 55 -7.53 8.62 -23.68
C VAL A 55 -9.02 8.83 -23.95
N ASN A 56 -9.51 8.46 -25.13
CA ASN A 56 -10.92 8.60 -25.51
C ASN A 56 -11.86 7.80 -24.59
N SER A 57 -11.46 6.57 -24.19
CA SER A 57 -12.22 5.78 -23.22
C SER A 57 -12.27 6.40 -21.82
N THR A 58 -11.31 7.25 -21.46
CA THR A 58 -11.32 7.97 -20.17
C THR A 58 -12.21 9.20 -20.26
N HIS A 59 -12.11 9.99 -21.33
CA HIS A 59 -12.99 11.15 -21.55
C HIS A 59 -14.46 10.73 -21.65
N ALA A 60 -14.78 9.69 -22.42
CA ALA A 60 -16.15 9.18 -22.53
C ALA A 60 -16.73 8.62 -21.21
N ALA A 61 -15.89 8.26 -20.23
CA ALA A 61 -16.32 7.88 -18.89
C ALA A 61 -16.55 9.10 -17.98
N LEU A 62 -15.77 10.18 -18.16
CA LEU A 62 -15.96 11.45 -17.46
C LEU A 62 -17.19 12.22 -17.97
N GLU A 63 -17.47 12.17 -19.28
CA GLU A 63 -18.66 12.76 -19.92
C GLU A 63 -19.99 12.08 -19.50
N GLN A 64 -19.93 10.89 -18.88
CA GLN A 64 -21.09 10.18 -18.33
C GLN A 64 -21.38 10.52 -16.85
N LEU A 65 -20.56 11.38 -16.23
CA LEU A 65 -20.86 11.91 -14.89
C LEU A 65 -21.87 13.06 -15.00
N PRO A 66 -22.91 13.12 -14.13
CA PRO A 66 -23.88 14.21 -14.15
C PRO A 66 -23.22 15.54 -13.83
N SER A 67 -23.47 16.56 -14.65
CA SER A 67 -22.95 17.91 -14.44
C SER A 67 -23.57 18.57 -13.19
N PRO A 68 -22.78 19.31 -12.38
CA PRO A 68 -23.32 20.05 -11.25
C PRO A 68 -24.24 21.17 -11.73
N SER A 69 -25.35 21.40 -11.01
CA SER A 69 -26.33 22.43 -11.36
C SER A 69 -25.72 23.84 -11.33
N PRO A 70 -26.06 24.73 -12.28
CA PRO A 70 -25.55 26.09 -12.30
C PRO A 70 -26.11 26.90 -11.11
N LEU A 71 -25.21 27.48 -10.32
CA LEU A 71 -25.57 28.44 -9.27
C LEU A 71 -25.99 29.78 -9.90
N LEU A 72 -27.02 30.40 -9.34
CA LEU A 72 -27.52 31.71 -9.76
C LEU A 72 -26.47 32.81 -9.53
N ALA A 73 -26.15 33.57 -10.57
CA ALA A 73 -25.20 34.67 -10.51
C ALA A 73 -25.88 35.96 -10.05
N ASN A 74 -25.86 36.23 -8.73
CA ASN A 74 -26.28 37.53 -8.20
C ASN A 74 -25.19 38.58 -8.41
N THR A 75 -25.25 39.29 -9.55
CA THR A 75 -24.41 40.47 -9.81
C THR A 75 -25.01 41.72 -9.14
N HIS A 76 -24.55 42.04 -7.94
CA HIS A 76 -24.64 43.40 -7.41
C HIS A 76 -23.37 44.17 -7.75
N ILE A 77 -23.53 45.25 -8.51
CA ILE A 77 -22.49 46.25 -8.76
C ILE A 77 -22.92 47.52 -8.03
N ASP A 78 -22.19 47.90 -6.99
CA ASP A 78 -22.40 49.19 -6.34
C ASP A 78 -21.89 50.31 -7.24
N ALA A 79 -22.81 51.16 -7.70
CA ALA A 79 -22.53 52.38 -8.43
C ALA A 79 -23.32 53.54 -7.83
N HIS A 80 -22.64 54.37 -7.02
CA HIS A 80 -23.18 55.66 -6.62
C HIS A 80 -23.46 56.53 -7.85
N ILE A 81 -24.65 57.13 -7.92
CA ILE A 81 -24.85 58.56 -8.24
C ILE A 81 -26.30 58.97 -7.88
N ASN A 82 -26.53 60.29 -7.79
CA ASN A 82 -27.61 60.90 -7.02
C ASN A 82 -28.79 61.37 -7.90
N MET A 83 -29.94 61.56 -7.23
CA MET A 83 -31.08 62.45 -7.60
C MET A 83 -32.04 62.10 -8.76
N HIS A 84 -33.33 62.03 -8.37
CA HIS A 84 -34.49 62.86 -8.81
C HIS A 84 -35.71 62.23 -9.53
N THR A 85 -36.87 62.71 -9.07
CA THR A 85 -38.20 62.85 -9.73
C THR A 85 -38.99 61.61 -10.18
N MET A 86 -40.13 61.38 -9.49
CA MET A 86 -41.54 61.49 -9.99
C MET A 86 -41.88 60.95 -11.40
N GLU A 87 -43.01 60.28 -11.65
CA GLU A 87 -44.40 60.51 -11.19
C GLU A 87 -45.28 59.21 -11.15
N ARG A 88 -46.44 59.26 -10.44
CA ARG A 88 -47.73 58.53 -10.64
C ARG A 88 -47.69 56.99 -10.87
N GLY A 89 -48.34 56.17 -10.03
CA GLY A 89 -49.82 55.97 -9.94
C GLY A 89 -50.17 54.63 -10.62
N THR A 90 -51.18 53.82 -10.28
CA THR A 90 -52.40 53.89 -9.42
C THR A 90 -52.61 52.51 -8.78
N GLN A 91 -52.92 52.37 -7.48
CA GLN A 91 -54.25 52.42 -6.82
C GLN A 91 -55.07 51.09 -6.90
N CYS A 92 -55.88 50.86 -5.85
CA CYS A 92 -56.71 49.69 -5.49
C CYS A 92 -55.93 48.58 -4.72
N GLU A 93 -56.20 48.29 -3.43
CA GLU A 93 -57.44 48.12 -2.62
C GLU A 93 -58.03 46.68 -2.76
N ASP A 94 -58.43 45.93 -1.73
CA ASP A 94 -58.34 46.08 -0.24
C ASP A 94 -58.61 44.68 0.45
N ASP A 95 -58.83 44.67 1.79
CA ASP A 95 -59.60 43.68 2.62
C ASP A 95 -59.01 42.25 2.88
N GLU A 96 -59.21 41.53 4.01
CA GLU A 96 -59.76 41.72 5.39
C GLU A 96 -59.05 40.59 6.27
N GLU A 97 -58.74 40.70 7.58
CA GLU A 97 -59.59 40.56 8.80
C GLU A 97 -60.40 39.22 8.89
N GLU A 98 -60.59 38.51 10.01
CA GLU A 98 -60.59 38.80 11.47
C GLU A 98 -60.28 37.52 12.33
N ASP A 99 -59.97 37.69 13.64
CA ASP A 99 -60.15 36.86 14.88
C ASP A 99 -59.95 35.31 14.92
N GLU A 100 -59.41 34.63 15.95
CA GLU A 100 -59.45 34.67 17.44
C GLU A 100 -60.66 33.95 18.11
N ASP A 101 -60.39 33.02 19.05
CA ASP A 101 -61.38 32.36 19.94
C ASP A 101 -60.70 31.65 21.16
N GLU A 102 -61.40 31.53 22.30
CA GLU A 102 -60.89 31.09 23.63
C GLU A 102 -61.33 29.63 24.03
N GLU A 103 -61.06 29.00 25.20
CA GLU A 103 -60.68 29.39 26.59
C GLU A 103 -59.81 28.30 27.26
N GLU A 104 -59.27 28.54 28.47
CA GLU A 104 -58.41 27.64 29.28
C GLU A 104 -59.20 26.61 30.14
N GLU A 105 -58.50 25.65 30.79
CA GLU A 105 -58.63 25.47 32.26
C GLU A 105 -57.42 24.75 32.92
N GLU A 106 -57.41 24.74 34.26
CA GLU A 106 -56.32 24.37 35.19
C GLU A 106 -56.01 22.82 35.28
N ASP A 107 -55.04 22.25 36.02
CA ASP A 107 -54.43 22.71 37.28
C ASP A 107 -53.04 22.10 37.68
N ARG A 108 -52.20 22.97 38.30
CA ARG A 108 -51.23 22.84 39.44
C ARG A 108 -50.64 21.45 39.86
N ARG A 109 -49.46 21.30 40.53
CA ARG A 109 -48.53 22.22 41.25
C ARG A 109 -47.18 21.53 41.65
N ARG A 110 -46.13 22.35 41.90
CA ARG A 110 -44.87 22.17 42.71
C ARG A 110 -43.53 21.93 41.97
N GLY A 111 -42.64 22.94 42.06
CA GLY A 111 -41.17 22.84 41.95
C GLY A 111 -40.50 22.90 43.34
N PRO A 112 -39.39 23.65 43.59
CA PRO A 112 -38.70 24.61 42.70
C PRO A 112 -37.14 24.70 42.80
N HIS A 113 -36.57 25.61 41.99
CA HIS A 113 -35.25 26.31 42.11
C HIS A 113 -33.93 25.53 41.85
N VAL A 114 -32.79 26.15 41.47
CA VAL A 114 -32.43 27.28 40.56
C VAL A 114 -30.89 27.24 40.41
N HIS A 115 -30.32 27.35 39.20
CA HIS A 115 -29.27 28.35 38.89
C HIS A 115 -28.95 28.54 37.40
N ASN A 116 -29.01 29.81 37.03
CA ASN A 116 -28.49 30.52 35.86
C ASN A 116 -26.99 30.23 35.55
N HIS A 117 -26.40 30.57 34.38
CA HIS A 117 -26.80 31.58 33.38
C HIS A 117 -26.10 31.45 31.99
N HIS A 118 -26.60 32.25 31.03
CA HIS A 118 -25.92 32.86 29.85
C HIS A 118 -25.53 31.99 28.64
N HIS A 119 -26.11 32.37 27.48
CA HIS A 119 -25.51 32.19 26.15
C HIS A 119 -24.33 33.16 25.95
N HIS A 120 -23.35 32.76 25.14
CA HIS A 120 -22.54 33.68 24.34
C HIS A 120 -22.36 33.10 22.93
N HIS A 121 -22.26 33.99 21.93
CA HIS A 121 -22.06 33.59 20.54
C HIS A 121 -20.72 32.89 20.33
N HIS A 122 -20.74 31.71 19.71
CA HIS A 122 -19.53 31.16 19.09
C HIS A 122 -19.44 31.66 17.65
N HIS A 123 -18.40 32.44 17.33
CA HIS A 123 -18.11 32.80 15.95
C HIS A 123 -17.79 31.56 15.12
N GLN A 124 -18.35 31.47 13.92
CA GLN A 124 -17.95 30.47 12.93
C GLN A 124 -16.53 30.78 12.43
N HIS A 125 -15.64 29.78 12.46
CA HIS A 125 -14.43 29.82 11.65
C HIS A 125 -14.81 29.58 10.19
N GLY A 126 -14.60 30.58 9.33
CA GLY A 126 -14.85 30.45 7.90
C GLY A 126 -13.87 29.48 7.24
N SER A 127 -14.36 28.33 6.77
CA SER A 127 -13.59 27.43 5.90
C SER A 127 -13.55 27.98 4.48
N SER A 128 -12.38 28.37 4.00
CA SER A 128 -12.19 28.82 2.62
C SER A 128 -12.37 27.66 1.64
N HIS A 129 -13.55 27.55 1.05
CA HIS A 129 -13.82 26.62 -0.04
C HIS A 129 -13.00 27.00 -1.29
N ILE A 130 -12.19 26.07 -1.80
CA ILE A 130 -11.52 26.21 -3.09
C ILE A 130 -12.33 25.40 -4.12
N THR A 131 -13.00 26.11 -5.03
CA THR A 131 -13.93 25.54 -6.00
C THR A 131 -13.20 24.77 -7.10
N ALA A 132 -13.84 23.72 -7.63
CA ALA A 132 -13.28 22.92 -8.72
C ALA A 132 -13.17 23.72 -10.03
N ALA A 133 -11.95 23.85 -10.55
CA ALA A 133 -11.68 24.33 -11.90
C ALA A 133 -11.25 23.15 -12.79
N ALA A 134 -11.93 22.94 -13.91
CA ALA A 134 -11.63 21.86 -14.84
C ALA A 134 -10.31 22.13 -15.60
N ILE A 135 -9.41 21.14 -15.62
CA ILE A 135 -8.15 21.23 -16.38
C ILE A 135 -8.43 20.89 -17.86
N ALA A 136 -8.87 21.88 -18.62
CA ALA A 136 -8.75 21.87 -20.08
C ALA A 136 -7.34 22.34 -20.46
N ILE A 137 -6.53 21.47 -21.05
CA ILE A 137 -5.19 21.83 -21.55
C ILE A 137 -5.35 22.39 -22.98
N PRO A 138 -5.01 23.66 -23.26
CA PRO A 138 -5.16 24.23 -24.58
C PRO A 138 -4.05 23.74 -25.53
N ASP A 139 -4.44 23.47 -26.77
CA ASP A 139 -3.54 22.98 -27.81
C ASP A 139 -2.69 24.09 -28.45
N SER A 140 -1.46 23.72 -28.84
CA SER A 140 -0.52 24.48 -29.67
C SER A 140 0.06 25.82 -29.16
N ILE A 141 1.39 25.87 -29.03
CA ILE A 141 2.20 27.03 -29.45
C ILE A 141 3.38 26.50 -30.29
N ILE A 142 3.43 26.88 -31.56
CA ILE A 142 4.52 26.52 -32.47
C ILE A 142 5.60 27.61 -32.44
N SER A 143 6.86 27.25 -32.18
CA SER A 143 7.99 28.09 -32.59
C SER A 143 9.30 27.34 -32.81
N ARG A 144 9.74 27.38 -34.09
CA ARG A 144 11.13 27.54 -34.57
C ARG A 144 12.24 26.92 -33.71
N GLY A 145 12.72 25.75 -34.12
CA GLY A 145 13.92 25.13 -33.56
C GLY A 145 15.22 25.80 -33.99
N VAL A 146 16.29 25.51 -33.24
CA VAL A 146 17.69 25.75 -33.59
C VAL A 146 18.41 24.40 -33.56
N GLN A 147 19.29 24.15 -34.53
CA GLN A 147 19.98 22.87 -34.67
C GLN A 147 21.07 22.69 -33.60
N VAL A 148 21.23 21.45 -33.13
CA VAL A 148 22.44 20.98 -32.45
C VAL A 148 22.88 19.71 -33.18
N LEU A 149 24.16 19.64 -33.57
CA LEU A 149 24.73 18.51 -34.28
C LEU A 149 24.94 17.31 -33.33
N PRO A 150 24.86 16.06 -33.83
CA PRO A 150 25.15 14.88 -33.03
C PRO A 150 26.64 14.83 -32.66
N ARG A 151 26.96 14.08 -31.59
CA ARG A 151 28.32 13.66 -31.26
C ARG A 151 28.31 12.18 -30.88
N ASP A 152 29.36 11.48 -31.29
CA ASP A 152 29.29 10.05 -31.58
C ASP A 152 29.24 9.11 -30.36
N SER A 153 28.55 7.98 -30.56
CA SER A 153 28.60 6.83 -29.66
C SER A 153 29.94 6.09 -29.80
N ALA A 154 30.72 6.02 -28.72
CA ALA A 154 31.90 5.15 -28.63
C ALA A 154 31.76 4.16 -27.46
N SER A 155 31.58 2.89 -27.79
CA SER A 155 31.57 1.78 -26.84
C SER A 155 32.99 1.21 -26.68
N LEU A 156 33.40 0.93 -25.44
CA LEU A 156 34.61 0.17 -25.15
C LEU A 156 34.34 -0.91 -24.09
N SER A 157 34.69 -2.14 -24.45
CA SER A 157 34.73 -3.30 -23.57
C SER A 157 36.19 -3.59 -23.22
N SER A 158 36.46 -4.03 -22.00
CA SER A 158 37.65 -4.85 -21.72
C SER A 158 37.46 -5.71 -20.47
N THR A 159 37.80 -6.99 -20.62
CA THR A 159 38.40 -7.80 -19.54
C THR A 159 39.89 -7.95 -19.88
N PRO A 160 40.73 -8.33 -18.92
CA PRO A 160 41.18 -9.73 -18.98
C PRO A 160 41.38 -10.39 -17.60
N SER A 161 41.62 -11.71 -17.62
CA SER A 161 42.07 -12.52 -16.48
C SER A 161 43.60 -12.66 -16.45
N GLU A 162 44.19 -12.94 -15.28
CA GLU A 162 45.09 -14.11 -15.14
C GLU A 162 45.41 -14.45 -13.67
N SER A 163 46.13 -15.57 -13.45
CA SER A 163 46.54 -16.09 -12.14
C SER A 163 47.73 -17.06 -12.28
N PRO A 164 48.55 -17.26 -11.22
CA PRO A 164 49.35 -18.49 -11.11
C PRO A 164 49.32 -19.19 -9.73
N ARG A 165 49.80 -20.44 -9.73
CA ARG A 165 49.98 -21.38 -8.59
C ARG A 165 51.29 -21.08 -7.81
N ALA A 166 51.69 -21.74 -6.71
CA ALA A 166 51.30 -23.04 -6.13
C ALA A 166 51.33 -23.01 -4.56
N THR A 167 51.71 -23.99 -3.72
CA THR A 167 52.55 -25.22 -3.87
C THR A 167 52.04 -26.43 -3.05
N GLN A 168 52.74 -26.88 -1.99
CA GLN A 168 52.51 -28.14 -1.27
C GLN A 168 53.07 -28.08 0.17
N ALA A 169 52.51 -28.85 1.11
CA ALA A 169 53.26 -29.60 2.14
C ALA A 169 52.38 -30.71 2.76
N THR A 170 52.99 -31.85 3.10
CA THR A 170 52.32 -33.09 3.55
C THR A 170 52.67 -33.46 4.99
N SER A 171 51.81 -34.26 5.65
CA SER A 171 52.26 -35.26 6.64
C SER A 171 51.24 -36.41 6.78
N ARG A 172 51.68 -37.54 7.35
CA ARG A 172 50.89 -38.76 7.66
C ARG A 172 51.26 -39.26 9.05
N LEU A 173 50.38 -40.03 9.71
CA LEU A 173 50.76 -41.08 10.68
C LEU A 173 49.57 -42.04 10.96
N SER A 174 49.81 -43.27 11.42
CA SER A 174 48.77 -44.30 11.61
C SER A 174 49.15 -45.43 12.60
N THR A 175 48.23 -45.75 13.54
CA THR A 175 48.14 -46.94 14.45
C THR A 175 46.66 -47.03 14.92
N ALA A 176 45.93 -48.15 15.13
CA ALA A 176 46.18 -49.59 15.38
C ALA A 176 46.47 -49.98 16.85
N SER A 177 45.82 -50.99 17.48
CA SER A 177 44.59 -51.76 17.12
C SER A 177 44.14 -52.73 18.26
N CYS A 178 42.82 -53.00 18.36
CA CYS A 178 42.16 -54.12 19.10
C CYS A 178 42.16 -54.09 20.67
N PRO A 179 41.27 -54.83 21.39
CA PRO A 179 40.04 -55.56 21.01
C PRO A 179 38.75 -55.19 21.82
N THR A 180 37.67 -55.96 21.61
CA THR A 180 36.27 -55.81 22.10
C THR A 180 36.01 -56.34 23.54
N PRO A 181 34.91 -55.95 24.25
CA PRO A 181 33.57 -56.58 24.04
C PRO A 181 32.31 -55.67 24.11
N LYS A 182 31.30 -56.13 23.36
CA LYS A 182 29.92 -55.65 23.15
C LYS A 182 29.14 -55.08 24.36
N VAL A 183 28.48 -53.93 24.14
CA VAL A 183 27.07 -53.67 24.54
C VAL A 183 26.37 -53.00 23.35
N GLN A 184 25.09 -53.30 23.08
CA GLN A 184 24.37 -52.73 21.95
C GLN A 184 23.71 -51.39 22.30
N SER A 185 24.04 -50.35 21.54
CA SER A 185 23.23 -49.14 21.41
C SER A 185 23.15 -48.76 19.92
N ARG A 186 21.93 -48.60 19.38
CA ARG A 186 21.72 -48.24 17.97
C ARG A 186 21.78 -46.72 17.80
N CYS A 187 22.99 -46.17 17.81
CA CYS A 187 23.22 -44.85 17.23
C CYS A 187 23.33 -45.02 15.70
N GLY A 188 22.37 -44.49 14.94
CA GLY A 188 22.44 -44.41 13.47
C GLY A 188 23.27 -43.19 13.06
N SER A 189 24.12 -43.32 12.04
CA SER A 189 25.02 -42.26 11.58
C SER A 189 24.34 -41.26 10.64
N ASN A 190 24.70 -39.98 10.76
CA ASN A 190 24.17 -38.86 9.98
C ASN A 190 24.75 -38.78 8.55
N GLU A 191 24.72 -39.87 7.77
CA GLU A 191 25.25 -39.91 6.39
C GLU A 191 24.22 -40.29 5.31
N ASN A 192 22.97 -40.62 5.69
CA ASN A 192 21.98 -41.16 4.76
C ASN A 192 20.97 -40.16 4.16
N ILE A 193 21.00 -38.86 4.53
CA ILE A 193 20.03 -37.86 4.02
C ILE A 193 20.30 -37.48 2.55
N LEU A 194 21.48 -37.82 2.00
CA LEU A 194 21.87 -37.54 0.62
C LEU A 194 22.14 -38.82 -0.18
N ARG A 195 21.10 -39.65 -0.41
CA ARG A 195 20.91 -40.55 -1.60
C ARG A 195 19.74 -41.54 -1.42
N ALA A 196 18.51 -41.04 -1.36
CA ALA A 196 17.37 -41.78 -1.90
C ALA A 196 17.23 -41.39 -3.38
N SER A 197 17.84 -42.15 -4.29
CA SER A 197 17.79 -41.86 -5.74
C SER A 197 16.47 -42.26 -6.40
N HIS A 198 15.61 -42.96 -5.65
CA HIS A 198 14.29 -43.42 -6.07
C HIS A 198 13.32 -43.33 -4.88
N SER A 199 12.06 -43.03 -5.17
CA SER A 199 10.94 -43.00 -4.23
C SER A 199 10.55 -44.41 -3.77
N ALA A 200 9.97 -44.50 -2.57
CA ALA A 200 9.34 -45.71 -2.03
C ALA A 200 7.84 -45.83 -2.38
N VAL A 201 7.28 -44.91 -3.17
CA VAL A 201 5.87 -44.91 -3.58
C VAL A 201 5.58 -46.02 -4.60
N ASP A 202 4.97 -47.10 -4.11
CA ASP A 202 4.60 -48.28 -4.91
C ASP A 202 3.40 -48.03 -5.85
N ILE A 203 3.71 -47.63 -7.07
CA ILE A 203 2.71 -47.42 -8.15
C ILE A 203 2.11 -48.73 -8.70
N SER A 204 2.67 -49.91 -8.38
CA SER A 204 2.31 -51.18 -9.03
C SER A 204 1.01 -51.81 -8.52
N LYS A 205 0.64 -51.57 -7.25
CA LYS A 205 -0.45 -52.30 -6.57
C LYS A 205 -1.83 -51.65 -6.80
N VAL A 206 -2.29 -51.67 -8.06
CA VAL A 206 -3.58 -51.14 -8.54
C VAL A 206 -4.77 -51.44 -7.61
N ALA A 207 -4.84 -52.66 -7.07
CA ALA A 207 -5.94 -53.10 -6.19
C ALA A 207 -5.97 -52.42 -4.80
N ARG A 208 -4.90 -51.74 -4.38
CA ARG A 208 -4.81 -51.02 -3.09
C ARG A 208 -5.11 -49.52 -3.19
N ARG A 209 -5.51 -49.03 -4.36
CA ARG A 209 -5.80 -47.61 -4.59
C ARG A 209 -7.02 -47.14 -3.77
N HIS A 210 -6.85 -46.03 -3.07
CA HIS A 210 -7.88 -45.39 -2.25
C HIS A 210 -9.14 -45.04 -3.08
N ARG A 211 -10.28 -45.64 -2.74
CA ARG A 211 -11.59 -45.31 -3.33
C ARG A 211 -12.33 -44.17 -2.59
N MET A 212 -11.91 -43.92 -1.36
CA MET A 212 -12.26 -42.72 -0.57
C MET A 212 -10.94 -42.06 -0.16
N SER A 213 -10.88 -40.73 -0.13
CA SER A 213 -9.65 -40.03 0.25
C SER A 213 -9.28 -40.33 1.71
N PRO A 214 -8.02 -40.71 2.01
CA PRO A 214 -7.60 -41.04 3.37
C PRO A 214 -7.59 -39.83 4.31
N PHE A 215 -7.55 -38.61 3.76
CA PHE A 215 -7.59 -37.37 4.54
C PHE A 215 -9.03 -36.97 4.89
N PRO A 216 -9.35 -36.62 6.14
CA PRO A 216 -10.66 -36.10 6.52
C PRO A 216 -10.97 -34.77 5.84
N LEU A 217 -12.25 -34.41 5.81
CA LEU A 217 -12.73 -33.18 5.19
C LEU A 217 -12.72 -32.05 6.23
N THR A 218 -11.76 -31.13 6.11
CA THR A 218 -11.49 -30.09 7.11
C THR A 218 -12.38 -28.86 6.84
N SER A 219 -12.95 -28.22 7.87
CA SER A 219 -13.64 -26.93 7.67
C SER A 219 -12.66 -25.83 7.25
N MET A 220 -13.17 -24.78 6.59
CA MET A 220 -12.32 -23.65 6.17
C MET A 220 -11.57 -23.03 7.34
N ASP A 221 -12.28 -22.71 8.42
CA ASP A 221 -11.72 -21.99 9.58
C ASP A 221 -10.63 -22.83 10.25
N LYS A 222 -10.87 -24.14 10.40
CA LYS A 222 -9.85 -25.05 10.93
C LYS A 222 -8.63 -25.13 10.01
N ALA A 223 -8.81 -25.20 8.69
CA ALA A 223 -7.69 -25.21 7.75
C ALA A 223 -6.87 -23.90 7.82
N PHE A 224 -7.55 -22.75 7.86
CA PHE A 224 -6.93 -21.43 7.97
C PHE A 224 -6.16 -21.25 9.29
N ILE A 225 -6.78 -21.61 10.42
CA ILE A 225 -6.14 -21.59 11.74
C ILE A 225 -4.92 -22.52 11.76
N THR A 226 -5.05 -23.76 11.26
CA THR A 226 -3.93 -24.73 11.23
C THR A 226 -2.74 -24.20 10.41
N VAL A 227 -2.99 -23.53 9.28
CA VAL A 227 -1.93 -22.88 8.48
C VAL A 227 -1.22 -21.80 9.31
N LEU A 228 -1.97 -20.90 9.97
CA LEU A 228 -1.37 -19.84 10.78
C LEU A 228 -0.68 -20.37 12.04
N GLU A 229 -1.18 -21.40 12.70
CA GLU A 229 -0.56 -22.01 13.88
C GLU A 229 0.77 -22.67 13.54
N MET A 230 0.82 -23.48 12.48
CA MET A 230 2.02 -24.24 12.10
C MET A 230 3.11 -23.38 11.44
N THR A 231 2.75 -22.19 10.93
CA THR A 231 3.65 -21.22 10.33
C THR A 231 4.48 -20.49 11.40
N ALA A 232 5.81 -20.52 11.29
CA ALA A 232 6.71 -19.73 12.13
C ALA A 232 6.94 -18.31 11.57
N ILE A 233 7.33 -17.37 12.43
CA ILE A 233 7.89 -16.08 12.01
C ILE A 233 9.38 -16.31 11.68
N LEU A 234 9.88 -15.73 10.58
CA LEU A 234 11.28 -15.88 10.18
C LEU A 234 12.23 -15.01 11.00
N GLY A 235 13.51 -15.39 10.95
CA GLY A 235 14.60 -14.68 11.59
C GLY A 235 14.79 -13.26 11.08
N ILE A 236 15.67 -12.53 11.75
CA ILE A 236 15.95 -11.10 11.52
C ILE A 236 17.10 -10.95 10.51
N GLU A 237 17.07 -9.86 9.73
CA GLU A 237 18.21 -9.35 8.97
C GLU A 237 18.30 -7.83 9.07
N VAL A 238 19.47 -7.27 8.75
CA VAL A 238 19.67 -5.82 8.68
C VAL A 238 19.70 -5.41 7.21
N ILE A 239 18.91 -4.41 6.85
CA ILE A 239 18.79 -3.88 5.48
C ILE A 239 18.97 -2.36 5.48
N ASN A 240 19.25 -1.77 4.31
CA ASN A 240 19.16 -0.33 4.17
C ASN A 240 17.69 0.12 4.17
N TYR A 241 17.42 1.30 4.72
CA TYR A 241 16.05 1.82 4.90
C TYR A 241 15.26 1.90 3.58
N ARG A 242 15.96 2.09 2.45
CA ARG A 242 15.36 2.15 1.10
C ARG A 242 14.70 0.83 0.68
N ASP A 243 15.23 -0.29 1.16
CA ASP A 243 14.73 -1.65 0.89
C ASP A 243 13.64 -2.07 1.91
N GLY A 244 13.26 -1.16 2.80
CA GLY A 244 12.30 -1.39 3.89
C GLY A 244 10.82 -1.40 3.48
N LEU A 245 10.48 -1.09 2.23
CA LEU A 245 9.08 -1.01 1.81
C LEU A 245 8.40 -2.39 1.91
N GLY A 246 7.31 -2.47 2.67
CA GLY A 246 6.59 -3.72 2.95
C GLY A 246 7.29 -4.66 3.94
N ARG A 247 8.37 -4.22 4.60
CA ARG A 247 9.07 -4.97 5.66
C ARG A 247 8.47 -4.67 7.04
N VAL A 248 8.61 -5.61 7.97
CA VAL A 248 8.26 -5.39 9.40
C VAL A 248 9.52 -5.15 10.24
N LEU A 249 9.52 -4.06 11.02
CA LEU A 249 10.60 -3.75 11.96
C LEU A 249 10.72 -4.80 13.07
N ALA A 250 11.94 -5.29 13.29
CA ALA A 250 12.26 -6.23 14.37
C ALA A 250 12.80 -5.53 15.64
N GLN A 251 12.99 -4.21 15.57
CA GLN A 251 13.49 -3.31 16.62
C GLN A 251 12.64 -2.03 16.71
N ASP A 252 12.72 -1.35 17.85
CA ASP A 252 12.26 0.04 17.98
C ASP A 252 13.29 1.01 17.36
N ILE A 253 12.82 2.18 16.92
CA ILE A 253 13.62 3.23 16.29
C ILE A 253 13.46 4.53 17.08
N TYR A 254 14.58 5.10 17.53
CA TYR A 254 14.60 6.32 18.33
C TYR A 254 15.23 7.49 17.59
N ALA A 255 14.69 8.69 17.78
CA ALA A 255 15.26 9.92 17.26
C ALA A 255 16.54 10.31 18.02
N LYS A 256 17.67 10.37 17.32
CA LYS A 256 18.96 10.81 17.88
C LYS A 256 19.06 12.35 18.04
N ASP A 257 18.27 13.10 17.27
CA ASP A 257 18.24 14.56 17.20
C ASP A 257 16.79 15.07 17.29
N ASN A 258 16.62 16.38 17.50
CA ASN A 258 15.30 17.04 17.51
C ASN A 258 14.84 17.42 16.09
N LEU A 259 13.52 17.43 15.84
CA LEU A 259 12.92 18.01 14.64
C LEU A 259 11.91 19.11 15.01
N PRO A 260 12.08 20.35 14.52
CA PRO A 260 13.31 20.88 13.94
C PRO A 260 14.44 20.93 15.00
N PRO A 261 15.73 20.91 14.59
CA PRO A 261 16.86 20.96 15.52
C PRO A 261 17.18 22.39 16.02
N PHE A 262 16.69 23.40 15.32
CA PHE A 262 16.70 24.83 15.65
C PHE A 262 15.26 25.37 15.64
N PRO A 263 14.94 26.50 16.29
CA PRO A 263 13.64 27.14 16.10
C PRO A 263 13.53 27.58 14.64
N ALA A 264 12.50 27.14 13.93
CA ALA A 264 12.39 27.29 12.48
C ALA A 264 11.14 28.08 12.08
N SER A 265 11.26 28.98 11.09
CA SER A 265 10.10 29.72 10.57
C SER A 265 9.09 28.79 9.89
N VAL A 266 7.80 29.06 10.11
CA VAL A 266 6.67 28.42 9.41
C VAL A 266 6.33 29.15 8.10
N LYS A 267 6.80 30.41 7.94
CA LYS A 267 6.43 31.31 6.84
C LYS A 267 7.65 32.00 6.21
N ASP A 268 7.44 32.55 5.01
CA ASP A 268 8.29 33.58 4.45
C ASP A 268 7.86 34.94 5.01
N GLY A 269 8.80 35.78 5.44
CA GLY A 269 8.49 37.04 6.11
C GLY A 269 9.64 37.55 6.97
N TYR A 270 9.34 37.99 8.19
CA TYR A 270 10.31 38.61 9.09
C TYR A 270 10.24 38.02 10.50
N ALA A 271 11.39 37.67 11.07
CA ALA A 271 11.53 37.40 12.49
C ALA A 271 11.54 38.72 13.26
N VAL A 272 10.60 38.84 14.19
CA VAL A 272 10.32 40.06 14.95
C VAL A 272 10.42 39.81 16.46
N ARG A 273 10.44 40.91 17.21
CA ARG A 273 10.15 40.90 18.65
C ARG A 273 8.68 41.26 18.83
N ALA A 274 7.84 40.33 19.28
CA ALA A 274 6.40 40.56 19.45
C ALA A 274 6.11 41.74 20.39
N ALA A 275 6.97 41.96 21.39
CA ALA A 275 6.90 43.09 22.31
C ALA A 275 7.13 44.47 21.67
N ASP A 276 7.69 44.55 20.47
CA ASP A 276 7.88 45.82 19.76
C ASP A 276 6.60 46.26 19.02
N GLY A 277 5.68 45.33 18.74
CA GLY A 277 4.41 45.59 18.07
C GLY A 277 4.52 46.08 16.61
N PRO A 278 3.45 46.68 16.05
CA PRO A 278 3.41 47.23 14.69
C PRO A 278 4.34 48.44 14.46
N GLY A 279 4.55 48.78 13.19
CA GLY A 279 5.30 49.95 12.73
C GLY A 279 6.64 49.62 12.08
N ASP A 280 7.42 50.67 11.85
CA ASP A 280 8.57 50.67 10.93
C ASP A 280 9.83 50.12 11.62
N ARG A 281 10.58 49.24 10.96
CA ARG A 281 11.70 48.47 11.54
C ARG A 281 12.89 48.39 10.58
N PHE A 282 14.09 48.38 11.15
CA PHE A 282 15.34 48.16 10.40
C PHE A 282 15.56 46.66 10.15
N ILE A 283 15.87 46.28 8.92
CA ILE A 283 16.19 44.89 8.55
C ILE A 283 17.70 44.68 8.73
N MET A 284 18.07 43.73 9.60
CA MET A 284 19.46 43.43 9.95
C MET A 284 20.07 42.30 9.09
N GLY A 285 19.56 42.12 7.87
CA GLY A 285 19.89 41.04 6.94
C GLY A 285 18.84 39.91 6.91
N GLU A 286 19.27 38.74 6.41
CA GLU A 286 18.41 37.57 6.16
C GLU A 286 18.92 36.30 6.85
N SER A 287 17.98 35.47 7.34
CA SER A 287 18.22 34.07 7.69
C SER A 287 17.70 33.16 6.57
N GLN A 288 18.62 32.41 5.96
CA GLN A 288 18.34 31.49 4.86
C GLN A 288 18.37 30.03 5.33
N ALA A 289 17.53 29.19 4.72
CA ALA A 289 17.52 27.75 4.99
C ALA A 289 18.91 27.12 4.72
N GLY A 290 19.44 26.40 5.71
CA GLY A 290 20.76 25.77 5.65
C GLY A 290 21.92 26.60 6.22
N GLN A 291 21.70 27.85 6.63
CA GLN A 291 22.69 28.68 7.32
C GLN A 291 22.17 29.09 8.70
N GLN A 292 23.03 29.05 9.73
CA GLN A 292 22.66 29.52 11.07
C GLN A 292 22.93 31.04 11.18
N PRO A 293 21.92 31.89 11.44
CA PRO A 293 22.13 33.32 11.62
C PRO A 293 23.03 33.60 12.83
N THR A 294 23.99 34.51 12.63
CA THR A 294 24.99 34.94 13.62
C THR A 294 24.62 36.23 14.34
N HIS A 295 23.72 37.04 13.77
CA HIS A 295 23.25 38.29 14.36
C HIS A 295 22.09 38.07 15.35
N THR A 296 21.96 38.98 16.32
CA THR A 296 20.87 39.03 17.29
C THR A 296 19.94 40.20 16.96
N VAL A 297 18.63 39.96 16.93
CA VAL A 297 17.60 40.99 16.69
C VAL A 297 17.36 41.78 17.97
N MET A 298 17.67 43.08 17.93
CA MET A 298 17.49 44.01 19.05
C MET A 298 16.14 44.76 18.95
N PRO A 299 15.70 45.52 19.97
CA PRO A 299 14.48 46.32 19.88
C PRO A 299 14.51 47.29 18.69
N GLY A 300 13.41 47.37 17.93
CA GLY A 300 13.27 48.18 16.72
C GLY A 300 13.88 47.55 15.45
N GLN A 301 14.46 46.35 15.55
CA GLN A 301 15.04 45.61 14.44
C GLN A 301 14.21 44.38 14.08
N VAL A 302 14.39 43.88 12.86
CA VAL A 302 13.88 42.60 12.37
C VAL A 302 14.95 41.91 11.53
N MET A 303 14.74 40.64 11.19
CA MET A 303 15.54 39.92 10.19
C MET A 303 14.60 39.26 9.19
N ARG A 304 14.90 39.33 7.89
CA ARG A 304 14.15 38.58 6.87
C ARG A 304 14.33 37.07 7.13
N VAL A 305 13.26 36.29 7.03
CA VAL A 305 13.31 34.83 7.16
C VAL A 305 12.53 34.14 6.04
N THR A 306 13.04 33.00 5.60
CA THR A 306 12.36 32.10 4.67
C THR A 306 11.78 30.88 5.40
N THR A 307 10.78 30.23 4.80
CA THR A 307 10.10 29.06 5.36
C THR A 307 11.11 27.94 5.65
N GLY A 308 11.19 27.51 6.91
CA GLY A 308 12.15 26.51 7.37
C GLY A 308 13.56 27.04 7.70
N ALA A 309 13.84 28.33 7.50
CA ALA A 309 15.09 28.95 7.99
C ALA A 309 15.11 29.05 9.53
N PRO A 310 16.30 29.06 10.17
CA PRO A 310 16.40 29.23 11.61
C PRO A 310 16.01 30.66 12.04
N ILE A 311 15.34 30.79 13.17
CA ILE A 311 15.05 32.07 13.80
C ILE A 311 16.33 32.61 14.47
N PRO A 312 16.72 33.88 14.26
CA PRO A 312 17.86 34.49 14.94
C PRO A 312 17.62 34.66 16.44
N CYS A 313 18.70 34.80 17.22
CA CYS A 313 18.60 35.16 18.63
C CYS A 313 17.90 36.52 18.80
N GLY A 314 17.16 36.71 19.90
CA GLY A 314 16.49 37.98 20.23
C GLY A 314 15.08 38.16 19.65
N ALA A 315 14.76 37.50 18.53
CA ALA A 315 13.40 37.40 18.00
C ALA A 315 12.60 36.28 18.67
N ASP A 316 11.28 36.47 18.80
CA ASP A 316 10.35 35.54 19.47
C ASP A 316 9.06 35.25 18.70
N ALA A 317 8.85 35.88 17.54
CA ALA A 317 7.73 35.62 16.63
C ALA A 317 8.14 35.82 15.16
N VAL A 318 7.35 35.30 14.23
CA VAL A 318 7.43 35.64 12.80
C VAL A 318 6.15 36.35 12.36
N VAL A 319 6.31 37.38 11.53
CA VAL A 319 5.23 37.99 10.75
C VAL A 319 5.42 37.59 9.29
N GLN A 320 4.38 37.03 8.69
CA GLN A 320 4.38 36.63 7.27
C GLN A 320 4.50 37.86 6.35
N VAL A 321 5.12 37.69 5.18
CA VAL A 321 5.40 38.82 4.27
C VAL A 321 4.13 39.56 3.82
N GLU A 322 2.99 38.88 3.76
CA GLU A 322 1.69 39.46 3.41
C GLU A 322 1.17 40.50 4.43
N ASP A 323 1.63 40.45 5.69
CA ASP A 323 1.28 41.39 6.76
C ASP A 323 2.36 42.50 6.93
N THR A 324 3.10 42.80 5.85
CA THR A 324 4.18 43.80 5.84
C THR A 324 4.21 44.67 4.59
N GLU A 325 4.76 45.88 4.72
CA GLU A 325 4.98 46.83 3.62
C GLU A 325 6.47 47.23 3.58
N LEU A 326 7.16 46.98 2.47
CA LEU A 326 8.57 47.36 2.29
C LEU A 326 8.68 48.88 2.12
N LEU A 327 9.52 49.54 2.92
CA LEU A 327 9.65 51.00 2.96
C LEU A 327 10.93 51.50 2.27
N ARG A 328 12.04 50.76 2.40
CA ARG A 328 13.30 51.08 1.73
C ARG A 328 14.09 49.83 1.37
N GLU A 329 14.67 49.86 0.18
CA GLU A 329 15.65 48.90 -0.36
C GLU A 329 16.98 49.62 -0.67
N SER A 330 18.02 48.87 -1.01
CA SER A 330 19.30 49.39 -1.49
C SER A 330 19.17 50.08 -2.86
N GLU A 331 20.13 50.96 -3.21
CA GLU A 331 20.10 51.72 -4.48
C GLU A 331 20.14 50.82 -5.73
N ASP A 332 20.56 49.56 -5.60
CA ASP A 332 20.58 48.55 -6.66
C ASP A 332 19.42 47.54 -6.59
N GLY A 333 18.50 47.68 -5.62
CA GLY A 333 17.33 46.80 -5.44
C GLY A 333 17.69 45.36 -5.04
N THR A 334 18.83 45.14 -4.38
CA THR A 334 19.30 43.80 -3.97
C THR A 334 19.04 43.47 -2.49
N GLU A 335 19.03 44.46 -1.60
CA GLU A 335 18.81 44.29 -0.16
C GLU A 335 17.62 45.11 0.34
N GLU A 336 16.80 44.51 1.21
CA GLU A 336 15.70 45.19 1.90
C GLU A 336 16.24 45.80 3.20
N LEU A 337 15.99 47.09 3.43
CA LEU A 337 16.61 47.87 4.52
C LEU A 337 15.62 48.28 5.62
N GLU A 338 14.40 48.66 5.27
CA GLU A 338 13.34 49.04 6.22
C GLU A 338 11.98 48.49 5.79
N VAL A 339 11.21 47.97 6.76
CA VAL A 339 9.87 47.37 6.56
C VAL A 339 8.91 47.85 7.64
N ARG A 340 7.65 48.05 7.27
CA ARG A 340 6.53 48.26 8.20
C ARG A 340 5.89 46.93 8.54
N ILE A 341 5.85 46.62 9.83
CA ILE A 341 5.07 45.51 10.38
C ILE A 341 3.64 46.00 10.60
N MET A 342 2.66 45.43 9.88
CA MET A 342 1.27 45.93 9.93
C MET A 342 0.46 45.38 11.12
N VAL A 343 0.90 44.26 11.72
CA VAL A 343 0.12 43.48 12.70
C VAL A 343 0.84 43.31 14.03
N GLN A 344 0.08 43.20 15.12
CA GLN A 344 0.60 42.83 16.44
C GLN A 344 0.83 41.32 16.51
N ALA A 345 2.08 40.90 16.30
CA ALA A 345 2.49 39.50 16.45
C ALA A 345 2.27 38.99 17.89
N ARG A 346 2.09 37.68 18.05
CA ARG A 346 2.06 37.01 19.36
C ARG A 346 3.39 36.26 19.61
N PRO A 347 3.93 36.22 20.84
CA PRO A 347 5.09 35.40 21.14
C PRO A 347 4.88 33.94 20.74
N GLY A 348 5.85 33.35 20.03
CA GLY A 348 5.78 32.01 19.46
C GLY A 348 5.00 31.88 18.14
N GLN A 349 4.40 32.96 17.61
CA GLN A 349 3.67 32.93 16.35
C GLN A 349 4.58 32.53 15.17
N ASP A 350 4.05 31.64 14.30
CA ASP A 350 4.68 31.19 13.05
C ASP A 350 6.13 30.65 13.23
N ILE A 351 6.45 30.13 14.42
CA ILE A 351 7.72 29.46 14.74
C ILE A 351 7.44 28.01 15.18
N ARG A 352 8.16 27.05 14.60
CA ARG A 352 8.29 25.69 15.13
C ARG A 352 9.50 25.64 16.07
N PRO A 353 9.33 25.57 17.41
CA PRO A 353 10.46 25.49 18.36
C PRO A 353 11.24 24.17 18.23
N ILE A 354 12.41 24.11 18.87
CA ILE A 354 13.28 22.92 18.85
C ILE A 354 12.50 21.69 19.35
N GLY A 355 12.45 20.64 18.54
CA GLY A 355 11.79 19.37 18.88
C GLY A 355 10.25 19.44 18.89
N HIS A 356 9.65 20.42 18.22
CA HIS A 356 8.20 20.54 18.07
C HIS A 356 7.53 19.30 17.43
N ASP A 357 8.17 18.72 16.41
CA ASP A 357 7.61 17.62 15.61
C ASP A 357 8.12 16.25 16.08
N ILE A 358 9.38 16.16 16.54
CA ILE A 358 10.02 14.96 17.09
C ILE A 358 11.05 15.39 18.13
N ARG A 359 11.07 14.79 19.32
CA ARG A 359 12.10 15.04 20.34
C ARG A 359 13.22 14.00 20.31
N ARG A 360 14.44 14.42 20.64
CA ARG A 360 15.58 13.53 20.86
C ARG A 360 15.26 12.54 21.99
N GLY A 361 15.45 11.24 21.71
CA GLY A 361 15.09 10.12 22.58
C GLY A 361 13.67 9.58 22.37
N GLU A 362 12.86 10.21 21.52
CA GLU A 362 11.49 9.76 21.22
C GLU A 362 11.51 8.52 20.30
N CYS A 363 10.63 7.54 20.59
CA CYS A 363 10.45 6.35 19.76
C CYS A 363 9.56 6.70 18.57
N VAL A 364 10.14 6.81 17.37
CA VAL A 364 9.44 7.28 16.16
C VAL A 364 8.78 6.16 15.36
N LEU A 365 9.29 4.92 15.47
CA LEU A 365 8.69 3.70 14.91
C LEU A 365 8.90 2.56 15.90
N ALA A 366 7.87 1.74 16.09
CA ALA A 366 7.91 0.62 17.02
C ALA A 366 8.27 -0.69 16.32
N LYS A 367 8.81 -1.64 17.09
CA LYS A 367 8.90 -3.03 16.69
C LYS A 367 7.51 -3.58 16.31
N GLY A 368 7.43 -4.28 15.19
CA GLY A 368 6.18 -4.79 14.63
C GLY A 368 5.47 -3.83 13.67
N THR A 369 5.96 -2.60 13.50
CA THR A 369 5.46 -1.71 12.43
C THR A 369 5.83 -2.29 11.05
N HIS A 370 4.80 -2.57 10.24
CA HIS A 370 4.89 -2.87 8.81
C HIS A 370 5.04 -1.56 8.03
N MET A 371 6.14 -1.39 7.30
CA MET A 371 6.59 -0.09 6.80
C MET A 371 6.05 0.26 5.41
N GLY A 372 5.35 1.39 5.32
CA GLY A 372 5.02 2.06 4.06
C GLY A 372 5.96 3.24 3.77
N PRO A 373 5.67 4.05 2.72
CA PRO A 373 6.50 5.19 2.34
C PRO A 373 6.64 6.26 3.45
N SER A 374 5.64 6.38 4.31
CA SER A 374 5.66 7.27 5.49
C SER A 374 6.76 6.91 6.48
N GLU A 375 7.00 5.61 6.67
CA GLU A 375 7.93 5.04 7.64
C GLU A 375 9.35 5.12 7.08
N ILE A 376 9.53 4.82 5.78
CA ILE A 376 10.81 5.00 5.07
C ILE A 376 11.25 6.47 5.10
N GLY A 377 10.31 7.41 4.91
CA GLY A 377 10.57 8.85 5.07
C GLY A 377 10.92 9.25 6.51
N LEU A 378 10.37 8.56 7.52
CA LEU A 378 10.66 8.83 8.93
C LEU A 378 12.04 8.30 9.34
N LEU A 379 12.43 7.11 8.89
CA LEU A 379 13.80 6.57 9.03
C LEU A 379 14.85 7.53 8.46
N ALA A 380 14.60 8.07 7.26
CA ALA A 380 15.46 9.10 6.66
C ALA A 380 15.51 10.38 7.50
N THR A 381 14.36 10.81 8.06
CA THR A 381 14.25 12.04 8.88
C THR A 381 15.04 11.96 10.18
N VAL A 382 15.05 10.81 10.87
CA VAL A 382 15.91 10.61 12.06
C VAL A 382 17.34 10.15 11.69
N GLY A 383 17.66 10.01 10.40
CA GLY A 383 18.97 9.58 9.92
C GLY A 383 19.37 8.20 10.45
N VAL A 384 18.43 7.25 10.47
CA VAL A 384 18.67 5.83 10.76
C VAL A 384 18.59 5.09 9.42
N THR A 385 19.75 4.89 8.80
CA THR A 385 19.86 4.38 7.43
C THR A 385 19.75 2.88 7.31
N ASP A 386 19.96 2.13 8.38
CA ASP A 386 20.09 0.68 8.36
C ASP A 386 19.30 0.11 9.55
N VAL A 387 18.43 -0.85 9.27
CA VAL A 387 17.35 -1.28 10.20
C VAL A 387 17.22 -2.79 10.26
N SER A 388 17.00 -3.30 11.48
CA SER A 388 16.68 -4.72 11.71
C SER A 388 15.22 -4.99 11.36
N VAL A 389 14.99 -5.91 10.42
CA VAL A 389 13.65 -6.33 9.95
C VAL A 389 13.50 -7.84 9.96
N HIS A 390 12.27 -8.32 9.92
CA HIS A 390 12.01 -9.73 9.64
C HIS A 390 12.31 -10.06 8.17
N LYS A 391 12.88 -11.26 7.95
CA LYS A 391 13.16 -11.80 6.61
C LYS A 391 11.88 -12.03 5.82
N PHE A 392 11.92 -11.72 4.52
CA PHE A 392 10.90 -12.22 3.59
C PHE A 392 11.12 -13.72 3.33
N PRO A 393 10.04 -14.53 3.31
CA PRO A 393 10.13 -15.93 2.90
C PRO A 393 10.52 -16.06 1.42
N VAL A 394 11.47 -16.95 1.12
CA VAL A 394 11.71 -17.37 -0.26
C VAL A 394 10.69 -18.45 -0.64
N VAL A 395 10.05 -18.30 -1.80
CA VAL A 395 8.93 -19.16 -2.21
C VAL A 395 9.21 -19.88 -3.52
N ALA A 396 9.32 -21.21 -3.49
CA ALA A 396 9.47 -22.04 -4.68
C ALA A 396 8.11 -22.46 -5.25
N VAL A 397 7.95 -22.44 -6.58
CA VAL A 397 6.71 -22.80 -7.28
C VAL A 397 6.98 -23.79 -8.42
N MET A 398 6.25 -24.91 -8.41
CA MET A 398 6.21 -25.93 -9.46
C MET A 398 4.78 -26.25 -9.89
N SER A 399 4.59 -26.61 -11.17
CA SER A 399 3.35 -27.25 -11.64
C SER A 399 3.58 -28.74 -11.89
N THR A 400 2.59 -29.57 -11.62
CA THR A 400 2.66 -31.04 -11.78
C THR A 400 1.55 -31.50 -12.71
N GLY A 401 1.89 -32.19 -13.80
CA GLY A 401 0.89 -32.71 -14.75
C GLY A 401 1.52 -33.19 -16.06
N ASN A 402 1.31 -34.46 -16.42
CA ASN A 402 1.74 -35.00 -17.72
C ASN A 402 1.02 -34.32 -18.91
N GLU A 403 -0.10 -33.63 -18.70
CA GLU A 403 -0.81 -32.83 -19.69
C GLU A 403 -0.19 -31.44 -19.93
N LEU A 404 0.80 -31.02 -19.14
CA LEU A 404 1.33 -29.67 -19.19
C LEU A 404 2.42 -29.49 -20.27
N LEU A 405 2.54 -28.25 -20.72
CA LEU A 405 3.59 -27.65 -21.55
C LEU A 405 3.89 -26.25 -21.01
N ASN A 406 5.03 -25.64 -21.35
CA ASN A 406 5.34 -24.28 -20.93
C ASN A 406 4.51 -23.25 -21.72
N PRO A 407 4.37 -22.00 -21.23
CA PRO A 407 3.71 -20.92 -21.97
C PRO A 407 4.24 -20.69 -23.40
N GLU A 408 5.53 -20.95 -23.62
CA GLU A 408 6.26 -20.75 -24.87
C GLU A 408 6.06 -21.88 -25.89
N ASP A 409 5.66 -23.08 -25.43
CA ASP A 409 5.56 -24.29 -26.26
C ASP A 409 4.29 -24.29 -27.14
N ASP A 410 4.32 -24.93 -28.30
CA ASP A 410 3.13 -25.13 -29.14
C ASP A 410 2.24 -26.29 -28.68
N LEU A 411 0.92 -26.13 -28.81
CA LEU A 411 -0.05 -27.12 -28.36
C LEU A 411 -0.09 -28.35 -29.28
N HIS A 412 -0.03 -29.54 -28.66
CA HIS A 412 -0.24 -30.81 -29.34
C HIS A 412 -1.35 -31.64 -28.65
N PRO A 413 -1.88 -32.73 -29.26
CA PRO A 413 -3.02 -33.45 -28.73
C PRO A 413 -2.83 -33.92 -27.28
N GLY A 414 -3.86 -33.70 -26.45
CA GLY A 414 -3.86 -34.06 -25.03
C GLY A 414 -3.10 -33.09 -24.10
N LYS A 415 -2.57 -31.97 -24.60
CA LYS A 415 -1.82 -30.99 -23.82
C LYS A 415 -2.54 -29.66 -23.60
N ILE A 416 -2.15 -28.96 -22.54
CA ILE A 416 -2.46 -27.56 -22.23
C ILE A 416 -1.20 -26.83 -21.74
N ARG A 417 -1.17 -25.50 -21.86
CA ARG A 417 -0.09 -24.67 -21.31
C ARG A 417 -0.29 -24.45 -19.80
N ASP A 418 0.80 -24.59 -19.04
CA ASP A 418 0.86 -24.28 -17.62
C ASP A 418 0.65 -22.77 -17.40
N SER A 419 -0.48 -22.42 -16.80
CA SER A 419 -0.83 -21.05 -16.41
C SER A 419 -0.79 -20.84 -14.89
N ASN A 420 -0.71 -21.92 -14.12
CA ASN A 420 -0.80 -21.85 -12.66
C ASN A 420 0.52 -21.33 -12.08
N ARG A 421 1.66 -21.85 -12.54
CA ARG A 421 2.98 -21.41 -12.10
C ARG A 421 3.17 -19.91 -12.31
N SER A 422 2.86 -19.40 -13.50
CA SER A 422 2.93 -17.97 -13.82
C SER A 422 1.95 -17.12 -13.00
N THR A 423 0.73 -17.59 -12.77
CA THR A 423 -0.27 -16.87 -11.94
C THR A 423 0.18 -16.81 -10.48
N LEU A 424 0.64 -17.93 -9.92
CA LEU A 424 1.10 -18.04 -8.53
C LEU A 424 2.36 -17.19 -8.30
N LEU A 425 3.37 -17.31 -9.16
CA LEU A 425 4.59 -16.50 -9.10
C LEU A 425 4.26 -14.99 -9.08
N SER A 426 3.42 -14.51 -9.99
CA SER A 426 3.00 -13.11 -10.03
C SER A 426 2.23 -12.68 -8.78
N THR A 427 1.33 -13.53 -8.24
CA THR A 427 0.58 -13.23 -7.00
C THR A 427 1.52 -13.08 -5.80
N ILE A 428 2.59 -13.88 -5.74
CA ILE A 428 3.60 -13.83 -4.66
C ILE A 428 4.51 -12.59 -4.81
N GLN A 429 4.87 -12.26 -6.06
CA GLN A 429 5.66 -11.08 -6.40
C GLN A 429 4.90 -9.76 -6.18
N GLU A 430 3.57 -9.72 -6.37
CA GLU A 430 2.71 -8.57 -6.04
C GLU A 430 2.76 -8.22 -4.55
N HIS A 431 3.02 -9.20 -3.68
CA HIS A 431 3.27 -9.00 -2.25
C HIS A 431 4.76 -8.78 -1.90
N GLY A 432 5.65 -8.64 -2.89
CA GLY A 432 7.07 -8.30 -2.70
C GLY A 432 7.99 -9.45 -2.32
N TYR A 433 7.48 -10.69 -2.24
CA TYR A 433 8.29 -11.83 -1.80
C TYR A 433 9.18 -12.40 -2.93
N PRO A 434 10.44 -12.81 -2.63
CA PRO A 434 11.32 -13.44 -3.62
C PRO A 434 10.84 -14.85 -4.00
N THR A 435 10.79 -15.13 -5.30
CA THR A 435 10.26 -16.39 -5.85
C THR A 435 11.30 -17.21 -6.60
N ILE A 436 11.16 -18.54 -6.54
CA ILE A 436 11.93 -19.51 -7.33
C ILE A 436 10.97 -20.30 -8.24
N ASN A 437 11.31 -20.38 -9.53
CA ASN A 437 10.57 -21.17 -10.52
C ASN A 437 11.26 -22.55 -10.66
N LEU A 438 10.56 -23.62 -10.28
CA LEU A 438 11.02 -25.01 -10.36
C LEU A 438 10.50 -25.76 -11.60
N GLY A 439 9.84 -25.06 -12.53
CA GLY A 439 9.39 -25.66 -13.79
C GLY A 439 8.10 -26.48 -13.71
N ILE A 440 7.95 -27.36 -14.69
CA ILE A 440 6.90 -28.38 -14.80
C ILE A 440 7.52 -29.73 -14.45
N VAL A 441 6.83 -30.50 -13.62
CA VAL A 441 7.28 -31.82 -13.15
C VAL A 441 6.28 -32.87 -13.60
N GLY A 442 6.77 -34.00 -14.11
CA GLY A 442 5.92 -35.09 -14.58
C GLY A 442 5.23 -35.83 -13.42
N ASP A 443 4.09 -36.48 -13.68
CA ASP A 443 3.44 -37.32 -12.66
C ASP A 443 4.18 -38.67 -12.54
N ASN A 444 5.32 -38.66 -11.86
CA ASN A 444 5.99 -39.84 -11.34
C ASN A 444 6.66 -39.51 -10.00
N PRO A 445 6.81 -40.48 -9.07
CA PRO A 445 7.30 -40.17 -7.72
C PRO A 445 8.75 -39.65 -7.65
N ASP A 446 9.64 -40.13 -8.53
CA ASP A 446 11.08 -39.78 -8.51
C ASP A 446 11.30 -38.30 -8.90
N ASP A 447 10.69 -37.83 -9.99
CA ASP A 447 10.79 -36.43 -10.42
C ASP A 447 10.16 -35.48 -9.39
N LEU A 448 9.02 -35.87 -8.79
CA LEU A 448 8.36 -35.12 -7.72
C LEU A 448 9.26 -35.00 -6.48
N LEU A 449 9.87 -36.11 -6.05
CA LEU A 449 10.78 -36.14 -4.90
C LEU A 449 12.02 -35.27 -5.15
N SER A 450 12.61 -35.36 -6.35
CA SER A 450 13.76 -34.54 -6.76
C SER A 450 13.43 -33.04 -6.73
N ALA A 451 12.32 -32.63 -7.34
CA ALA A 451 11.90 -31.23 -7.38
C ALA A 451 11.55 -30.67 -5.98
N LEU A 452 10.96 -31.49 -5.12
CA LEU A 452 10.67 -31.10 -3.73
C LEU A 452 11.95 -30.95 -2.90
N HIS A 453 12.94 -31.84 -3.04
CA HIS A 453 14.26 -31.66 -2.42
C HIS A 453 14.97 -30.39 -2.91
N GLU A 454 14.90 -30.09 -4.21
CA GLU A 454 15.44 -28.83 -4.74
C GLU A 454 14.75 -27.62 -4.09
N GLY A 455 13.42 -27.62 -4.03
CA GLY A 455 12.63 -26.58 -3.35
C GLY A 455 13.00 -26.42 -1.87
N ILE A 456 13.10 -27.53 -1.13
CA ILE A 456 13.50 -27.56 0.30
C ILE A 456 14.85 -26.86 0.50
N SER A 457 15.82 -27.14 -0.37
CA SER A 457 17.19 -26.62 -0.26
C SER A 457 17.32 -25.13 -0.62
N ARG A 458 16.35 -24.57 -1.36
CA ARG A 458 16.42 -23.22 -1.95
C ARG A 458 15.38 -22.23 -1.40
N ALA A 459 14.31 -22.69 -0.78
CA ALA A 459 13.16 -21.87 -0.38
C ALA A 459 12.64 -22.24 1.03
N ASP A 460 11.84 -21.37 1.63
CA ASP A 460 11.19 -21.58 2.95
C ASP A 460 9.75 -22.11 2.80
N VAL A 461 9.12 -21.76 1.68
CA VAL A 461 7.80 -22.23 1.29
C VAL A 461 7.88 -22.87 -0.10
N ILE A 462 7.23 -24.02 -0.26
CA ILE A 462 7.09 -24.71 -1.54
C ILE A 462 5.61 -24.75 -1.90
N ILE A 463 5.30 -24.40 -3.15
CA ILE A 463 3.95 -24.40 -3.69
C ILE A 463 3.93 -25.31 -4.91
N THR A 464 3.05 -26.30 -4.92
CA THR A 464 2.76 -27.11 -6.10
C THR A 464 1.37 -26.80 -6.63
N SER A 465 1.12 -27.09 -7.91
CA SER A 465 -0.24 -27.08 -8.46
C SER A 465 -0.48 -28.28 -9.38
N GLY A 466 -1.50 -29.08 -9.06
CA GLY A 466 -1.78 -30.38 -9.69
C GLY A 466 -1.54 -31.54 -8.71
N GLY A 467 -1.70 -32.80 -9.17
CA GLY A 467 -1.27 -33.99 -8.41
C GLY A 467 -1.96 -34.27 -7.05
N VAL A 468 -3.06 -33.60 -6.70
CA VAL A 468 -3.64 -33.58 -5.33
C VAL A 468 -5.08 -34.11 -5.19
N SER A 469 -5.69 -34.66 -6.23
CA SER A 469 -7.10 -35.09 -6.19
C SER A 469 -7.25 -36.55 -5.69
N MET A 470 -7.87 -37.41 -6.49
CA MET A 470 -8.04 -38.86 -6.29
C MET A 470 -7.68 -39.64 -7.58
N GLY A 471 -6.92 -39.02 -8.48
CA GLY A 471 -6.49 -39.57 -9.75
C GLY A 471 -5.44 -40.67 -9.60
N GLU A 472 -5.32 -41.51 -10.62
CA GLU A 472 -4.35 -42.62 -10.66
C GLU A 472 -2.88 -42.18 -10.56
N LYS A 473 -2.61 -40.92 -10.91
CA LYS A 473 -1.28 -40.30 -10.95
C LYS A 473 -1.07 -39.22 -9.87
N ASP A 474 -1.99 -39.05 -8.93
CA ASP A 474 -1.90 -38.05 -7.85
C ASP A 474 -0.92 -38.48 -6.74
N TYR A 475 0.34 -38.75 -7.12
CA TYR A 475 1.37 -39.31 -6.24
C TYR A 475 1.87 -38.33 -5.18
N LEU A 476 1.66 -37.02 -5.34
CA LEU A 476 2.31 -35.99 -4.53
C LEU A 476 2.06 -36.15 -3.02
N LYS A 477 0.83 -36.55 -2.61
CA LYS A 477 0.54 -36.78 -1.19
C LYS A 477 1.24 -38.01 -0.62
N GLN A 478 1.55 -38.99 -1.48
CA GLN A 478 2.33 -40.17 -1.09
C GLN A 478 3.81 -39.83 -1.00
N VAL A 479 4.36 -39.03 -1.92
CA VAL A 479 5.76 -38.55 -1.86
C VAL A 479 5.99 -37.69 -0.60
N LEU A 480 5.05 -36.81 -0.26
CA LEU A 480 5.12 -35.98 0.95
C LEU A 480 5.14 -36.83 2.25
N ASP A 481 4.27 -37.83 2.36
CA ASP A 481 4.11 -38.68 3.55
C ASP A 481 5.21 -39.76 3.66
N ILE A 482 5.45 -40.48 2.56
CA ILE A 482 6.30 -41.69 2.53
C ILE A 482 7.77 -41.36 2.31
N ASP A 483 8.11 -40.43 1.41
CA ASP A 483 9.51 -40.19 1.03
C ASP A 483 10.13 -39.00 1.78
N LEU A 484 9.37 -37.91 1.94
CA LEU A 484 9.83 -36.69 2.63
C LEU A 484 9.50 -36.67 4.12
N HIS A 485 8.68 -37.61 4.60
CA HIS A 485 8.19 -37.70 5.98
C HIS A 485 7.56 -36.39 6.49
N ALA A 486 6.95 -35.61 5.59
CA ALA A 486 6.33 -34.32 5.89
C ALA A 486 4.96 -34.52 6.56
N GLN A 487 4.72 -33.83 7.67
CA GLN A 487 3.45 -33.89 8.38
C GLN A 487 2.35 -33.19 7.57
N ILE A 488 1.48 -33.97 6.92
CA ILE A 488 0.29 -33.46 6.22
C ILE A 488 -0.79 -33.13 7.26
N HIS A 489 -1.04 -31.84 7.49
CA HIS A 489 -2.01 -31.35 8.48
C HIS A 489 -3.46 -31.47 7.99
N PHE A 490 -3.69 -31.22 6.70
CA PHE A 490 -4.93 -31.55 6.01
C PHE A 490 -4.68 -31.85 4.54
N GLY A 491 -5.45 -32.78 3.98
CA GLY A 491 -5.41 -33.12 2.55
C GLY A 491 -6.70 -32.81 1.77
N ARG A 492 -7.73 -32.26 2.44
CA ARG A 492 -8.99 -31.78 1.85
C ARG A 492 -9.62 -30.68 2.71
N VAL A 493 -10.24 -29.69 2.06
CA VAL A 493 -10.95 -28.57 2.72
C VAL A 493 -12.39 -28.46 2.20
N PHE A 494 -13.35 -28.18 3.08
CA PHE A 494 -14.76 -28.00 2.78
C PHE A 494 -15.03 -26.60 2.19
N MET A 495 -14.61 -26.41 0.94
CA MET A 495 -14.67 -25.12 0.23
C MET A 495 -14.93 -25.29 -1.28
N LYS A 496 -15.36 -24.20 -1.92
CA LYS A 496 -15.53 -24.09 -3.38
C LYS A 496 -14.94 -22.77 -3.89
N PRO A 497 -14.10 -22.78 -4.95
CA PRO A 497 -13.23 -23.90 -5.33
C PRO A 497 -12.23 -24.24 -4.21
N GLY A 498 -11.41 -25.29 -4.37
CA GLY A 498 -10.34 -25.62 -3.40
C GLY A 498 -10.45 -26.96 -2.66
N LEU A 499 -11.43 -27.81 -2.96
CA LEU A 499 -11.64 -29.08 -2.24
C LEU A 499 -10.39 -29.95 -1.96
N PRO A 500 -9.47 -30.19 -2.92
CA PRO A 500 -8.31 -31.06 -2.70
C PRO A 500 -7.06 -30.37 -2.13
N THR A 501 -7.14 -29.08 -1.78
CA THR A 501 -6.01 -28.31 -1.21
C THR A 501 -5.41 -29.02 -0.02
N THR A 502 -4.08 -29.11 0.00
CA THR A 502 -3.31 -29.89 0.96
C THR A 502 -2.20 -29.03 1.54
N PHE A 503 -2.01 -29.10 2.85
CA PHE A 503 -0.97 -28.35 3.57
C PHE A 503 -0.16 -29.30 4.44
N ALA A 504 1.16 -29.17 4.37
CA ALA A 504 2.11 -29.97 5.12
C ALA A 504 3.30 -29.14 5.63
N THR A 505 3.99 -29.66 6.65
CA THR A 505 5.26 -29.11 7.14
C THR A 505 6.33 -30.18 7.19
N ALA A 506 7.54 -29.84 6.75
CA ALA A 506 8.73 -30.67 6.92
C ALA A 506 9.73 -29.92 7.81
N ASP A 507 10.17 -30.55 8.91
CA ASP A 507 11.16 -29.98 9.83
C ASP A 507 12.53 -30.61 9.52
N ILE A 508 13.42 -29.84 8.91
CA ILE A 508 14.69 -30.32 8.33
C ILE A 508 15.84 -29.49 8.92
N ASP A 509 16.83 -30.16 9.52
CA ASP A 509 17.92 -29.53 10.28
C ASP A 509 17.45 -28.52 11.35
N GLY A 510 16.26 -28.75 11.91
CA GLY A 510 15.59 -27.87 12.87
C GLY A 510 14.88 -26.67 12.27
N ILE A 511 14.89 -26.52 10.93
CA ILE A 511 14.20 -25.46 10.19
C ILE A 511 12.88 -26.00 9.63
N ARG A 512 11.77 -25.36 9.98
CA ARG A 512 10.45 -25.69 9.43
C ARG A 512 10.30 -25.13 8.01
N LYS A 513 9.99 -26.00 7.06
CA LYS A 513 9.58 -25.68 5.69
C LYS A 513 8.08 -25.89 5.53
N LEU A 514 7.40 -24.97 4.85
CA LEU A 514 5.97 -25.08 4.56
C LEU A 514 5.74 -25.62 3.15
N ILE A 515 4.77 -26.53 2.98
CA ILE A 515 4.42 -27.09 1.68
C ILE A 515 2.92 -26.94 1.45
N PHE A 516 2.56 -26.18 0.41
CA PHE A 516 1.19 -25.98 -0.05
C PHE A 516 0.98 -26.67 -1.39
N ALA A 517 0.27 -27.80 -1.37
CA ALA A 517 -0.05 -28.53 -2.59
C ALA A 517 -1.46 -28.14 -3.04
N LEU A 518 -1.52 -27.25 -4.04
CA LEU A 518 -2.73 -26.57 -4.49
C LEU A 518 -3.42 -27.32 -5.65
N PRO A 519 -4.73 -27.15 -5.86
CA PRO A 519 -5.43 -27.85 -6.93
C PRO A 519 -5.00 -27.37 -8.33
N GLY A 520 -4.88 -28.28 -9.30
CA GLY A 520 -4.47 -27.98 -10.67
C GLY A 520 -5.48 -27.15 -11.50
N ASN A 521 -6.74 -27.07 -11.09
CA ASN A 521 -7.73 -26.20 -11.75
C ASN A 521 -7.38 -24.72 -11.52
N PRO A 522 -7.05 -23.91 -12.56
CA PRO A 522 -6.37 -22.61 -12.39
C PRO A 522 -7.00 -21.64 -11.39
N VAL A 523 -8.32 -21.50 -11.38
CA VAL A 523 -9.02 -20.63 -10.42
C VAL A 523 -8.75 -21.09 -8.99
N SER A 524 -8.79 -22.41 -8.76
CA SER A 524 -8.61 -23.01 -7.45
C SER A 524 -7.21 -22.72 -6.90
N ALA A 525 -6.19 -22.77 -7.75
CA ALA A 525 -4.81 -22.46 -7.37
C ALA A 525 -4.70 -21.03 -6.82
N VAL A 526 -5.14 -20.02 -7.58
CA VAL A 526 -5.01 -18.61 -7.14
C VAL A 526 -6.00 -18.22 -6.02
N VAL A 527 -7.20 -18.82 -5.96
CA VAL A 527 -8.11 -18.65 -4.80
C VAL A 527 -7.47 -19.21 -3.51
N THR A 528 -6.90 -20.41 -3.56
CA THR A 528 -6.32 -21.07 -2.37
C THR A 528 -4.95 -20.49 -1.99
N CYS A 529 -4.20 -19.96 -2.96
CA CYS A 529 -3.03 -19.12 -2.70
C CYS A 529 -3.42 -17.88 -1.88
N ASN A 530 -4.42 -17.12 -2.34
CA ASN A 530 -4.91 -15.93 -1.63
C ASN A 530 -5.41 -16.27 -0.21
N LEU A 531 -6.16 -17.36 -0.04
CA LEU A 531 -6.77 -17.72 1.24
C LEU A 531 -5.81 -18.33 2.26
N PHE A 532 -4.77 -19.07 1.84
CA PHE A 532 -3.88 -19.80 2.75
C PHE A 532 -2.42 -19.38 2.65
N VAL A 533 -1.87 -19.29 1.44
CA VAL A 533 -0.45 -18.99 1.22
C VAL A 533 -0.16 -17.55 1.63
N ILE A 534 -0.92 -16.57 1.14
CA ILE A 534 -0.62 -15.15 1.41
C ILE A 534 -0.65 -14.81 2.92
N PRO A 535 -1.64 -15.27 3.72
CA PRO A 535 -1.59 -15.15 5.18
C PRO A 535 -0.40 -15.86 5.83
N ALA A 536 0.01 -17.04 5.35
CA ALA A 536 1.21 -17.69 5.86
C ALA A 536 2.47 -16.84 5.58
N LEU A 537 2.66 -16.36 4.35
CA LEU A 537 3.79 -15.50 3.99
C LEU A 537 3.82 -14.20 4.79
N ARG A 538 2.64 -13.58 5.03
CA ARG A 538 2.49 -12.41 5.93
C ARG A 538 2.95 -12.72 7.36
N LYS A 539 2.61 -13.89 7.90
CA LYS A 539 3.09 -14.29 9.24
C LYS A 539 4.61 -14.55 9.22
N MET A 540 5.14 -15.18 8.17
CA MET A 540 6.57 -15.46 8.04
C MET A 540 7.41 -14.17 8.03
N GLN A 541 6.96 -13.12 7.34
CA GLN A 541 7.61 -11.80 7.38
C GLN A 541 7.30 -10.96 8.65
N GLY A 542 6.66 -11.55 9.67
CA GLY A 542 6.47 -10.93 10.98
C GLY A 542 5.28 -9.99 11.13
N ILE A 543 4.33 -9.94 10.19
CA ILE A 543 3.11 -9.12 10.35
C ILE A 543 2.27 -9.68 11.50
N LEU A 544 1.99 -8.84 12.50
CA LEU A 544 1.33 -9.22 13.76
C LEU A 544 -0.08 -9.76 13.56
N ASP A 545 -0.86 -9.15 12.67
CA ASP A 545 -2.13 -9.68 12.17
C ASP A 545 -2.00 -10.03 10.69
N PRO A 546 -1.66 -11.29 10.34
CA PRO A 546 -1.43 -11.70 8.96
C PRO A 546 -2.73 -11.96 8.17
N ARG A 547 -3.90 -11.78 8.79
CA ARG A 547 -5.20 -12.09 8.18
C ARG A 547 -5.49 -11.19 6.97
N PRO A 548 -6.34 -11.63 6.03
CA PRO A 548 -6.79 -10.77 4.94
C PRO A 548 -7.78 -9.71 5.42
N THR A 549 -7.78 -8.55 4.77
CA THR A 549 -8.81 -7.53 5.00
C THR A 549 -10.13 -8.03 4.41
N ILE A 550 -11.16 -8.12 5.24
CA ILE A 550 -12.53 -8.44 4.84
C ILE A 550 -13.36 -7.16 4.98
N ILE A 551 -14.13 -6.82 3.95
CA ILE A 551 -15.05 -5.68 3.94
C ILE A 551 -16.48 -6.15 3.66
N LYS A 552 -17.46 -5.36 4.10
CA LYS A 552 -18.87 -5.56 3.73
C LYS A 552 -19.15 -4.91 2.38
N ALA A 553 -19.86 -5.62 1.50
CA ALA A 553 -20.25 -5.15 0.17
C ALA A 553 -21.69 -5.57 -0.18
N ARG A 554 -22.33 -4.87 -1.11
CA ARG A 554 -23.65 -5.21 -1.66
C ARG A 554 -23.54 -6.13 -2.87
N LEU A 555 -24.29 -7.23 -2.93
CA LEU A 555 -24.32 -8.10 -4.11
C LEU A 555 -24.89 -7.38 -5.35
N SER A 556 -24.19 -7.41 -6.49
CA SER A 556 -24.70 -6.82 -7.75
C SER A 556 -25.89 -7.57 -8.37
N CYS A 557 -26.04 -8.85 -8.03
CA CYS A 557 -26.97 -9.81 -8.61
C CYS A 557 -27.18 -10.97 -7.65
N ASP A 558 -28.28 -11.69 -7.82
CA ASP A 558 -28.61 -12.88 -7.02
C ASP A 558 -27.60 -14.01 -7.23
N VAL A 559 -27.31 -14.78 -6.17
CA VAL A 559 -26.34 -15.89 -6.18
C VAL A 559 -26.88 -17.10 -5.44
N LYS A 560 -26.94 -18.27 -6.10
CA LYS A 560 -27.35 -19.54 -5.48
C LYS A 560 -26.19 -20.17 -4.70
N LEU A 561 -26.47 -20.63 -3.48
CA LEU A 561 -25.46 -21.14 -2.55
C LEU A 561 -25.13 -22.62 -2.78
N ASP A 562 -23.86 -22.98 -2.62
CA ASP A 562 -23.36 -24.36 -2.66
C ASP A 562 -23.49 -25.03 -1.27
N PRO A 563 -23.48 -26.37 -1.15
CA PRO A 563 -23.31 -27.03 0.15
C PRO A 563 -22.06 -26.61 0.95
N ARG A 564 -21.06 -26.02 0.29
CA ARG A 564 -19.82 -25.49 0.90
C ARG A 564 -19.81 -23.96 0.85
N PRO A 565 -19.05 -23.27 1.72
CA PRO A 565 -18.70 -21.87 1.49
C PRO A 565 -18.03 -21.70 0.12
N GLU A 566 -18.43 -20.67 -0.61
CA GLU A 566 -17.98 -20.39 -1.98
C GLU A 566 -17.22 -19.05 -2.09
N TYR A 567 -16.00 -19.14 -2.59
CA TYR A 567 -15.06 -18.03 -2.80
C TYR A 567 -15.19 -17.53 -4.24
N HIS A 568 -16.19 -16.67 -4.42
CA HIS A 568 -16.65 -16.17 -5.72
C HIS A 568 -15.92 -14.88 -6.08
N ARG A 569 -15.36 -14.77 -7.28
CA ARG A 569 -14.54 -13.61 -7.65
C ARG A 569 -15.38 -12.41 -8.05
N CYS A 570 -15.05 -11.25 -7.51
CA CYS A 570 -15.77 -10.02 -7.77
C CYS A 570 -14.86 -8.83 -8.08
N ILE A 571 -15.47 -7.82 -8.69
CA ILE A 571 -14.96 -6.46 -8.76
C ILE A 571 -15.73 -5.64 -7.71
N LEU A 572 -15.02 -5.08 -6.75
CA LEU A 572 -15.51 -4.11 -5.79
C LEU A 572 -15.47 -2.72 -6.42
N THR A 573 -16.61 -2.04 -6.44
CA THR A 573 -16.75 -0.68 -6.97
C THR A 573 -17.51 0.17 -5.95
N TRP A 574 -16.95 1.32 -5.56
CA TRP A 574 -17.70 2.35 -4.82
C TRP A 574 -18.47 3.22 -5.79
N HIS A 575 -19.76 3.39 -5.56
CA HIS A 575 -20.56 4.43 -6.23
C HIS A 575 -20.48 5.74 -5.44
N HIS A 576 -20.64 6.86 -6.13
CA HIS A 576 -20.64 8.17 -5.48
C HIS A 576 -21.80 8.25 -4.47
N GLN A 577 -21.51 8.76 -3.27
CA GLN A 577 -22.45 8.90 -2.14
C GLN A 577 -23.00 7.59 -1.53
N GLU A 578 -22.61 6.40 -2.00
CA GLU A 578 -22.96 5.14 -1.33
C GLU A 578 -21.91 4.73 -0.27
N PRO A 579 -22.34 4.31 0.94
CA PRO A 579 -21.42 3.94 2.03
C PRO A 579 -20.81 2.54 1.92
N LEU A 580 -21.38 1.68 1.07
CA LEU A 580 -20.91 0.30 0.82
C LEU A 580 -20.53 0.14 -0.66
N PRO A 581 -19.43 -0.55 -0.98
CA PRO A 581 -19.14 -0.95 -2.35
C PRO A 581 -20.16 -1.97 -2.86
N TRP A 582 -20.37 -1.99 -4.17
CA TRP A 582 -21.02 -3.09 -4.86
C TRP A 582 -19.98 -4.13 -5.26
N ALA A 583 -20.25 -5.40 -4.95
CA ALA A 583 -19.45 -6.54 -5.36
C ALA A 583 -20.06 -7.15 -6.64
N GLN A 584 -19.47 -6.82 -7.78
CA GLN A 584 -19.91 -7.34 -9.08
C GLN A 584 -19.24 -8.69 -9.39
N SER A 585 -20.06 -9.73 -9.58
CA SER A 585 -19.64 -11.04 -10.05
C SER A 585 -18.84 -10.97 -11.36
N THR A 586 -17.68 -11.64 -11.44
CA THR A 586 -16.91 -11.81 -12.70
C THR A 586 -17.55 -12.80 -13.69
N GLY A 587 -18.83 -13.12 -13.51
CA GLY A 587 -19.61 -14.05 -14.33
C GLY A 587 -19.40 -15.51 -13.92
N ASN A 588 -19.29 -16.40 -14.90
CA ASN A 588 -19.23 -17.85 -14.69
C ASN A 588 -18.02 -18.25 -13.82
N GLN A 589 -18.30 -18.90 -12.68
CA GLN A 589 -17.31 -19.23 -11.66
C GLN A 589 -16.63 -20.62 -11.81
N VAL A 590 -16.92 -21.40 -12.87
CA VAL A 590 -16.34 -22.75 -13.05
C VAL A 590 -14.82 -22.75 -12.87
N SER A 591 -14.31 -23.67 -12.04
CA SER A 591 -12.94 -23.60 -11.50
C SER A 591 -11.78 -23.75 -12.50
N SER A 592 -12.06 -24.12 -13.76
CA SER A 592 -11.09 -24.10 -14.85
C SER A 592 -11.06 -22.77 -15.62
N ARG A 593 -12.06 -21.90 -15.46
CA ARG A 593 -12.22 -20.64 -16.22
C ARG A 593 -11.37 -19.53 -15.59
N LEU A 594 -10.07 -19.51 -15.89
CA LEU A 594 -9.14 -18.46 -15.42
C LEU A 594 -9.61 -17.04 -15.81
N MET A 595 -10.34 -16.88 -16.91
CA MET A 595 -10.94 -15.60 -17.34
C MET A 595 -11.80 -14.90 -16.27
N SER A 596 -12.42 -15.61 -15.32
CA SER A 596 -13.16 -14.98 -14.21
C SER A 596 -12.27 -14.52 -13.04
N MET A 597 -10.94 -14.54 -13.18
CA MET A 597 -9.99 -13.76 -12.36
C MET A 597 -9.63 -12.40 -12.99
N ARG A 598 -9.94 -12.15 -14.27
CA ARG A 598 -9.55 -10.90 -14.94
C ARG A 598 -10.20 -9.70 -14.24
N SER A 599 -9.37 -8.78 -13.74
CA SER A 599 -9.78 -7.58 -13.00
C SER A 599 -10.48 -7.84 -11.66
N ALA A 600 -10.41 -9.06 -11.10
CA ALA A 600 -10.95 -9.35 -9.78
C ALA A 600 -10.05 -8.73 -8.69
N ASN A 601 -10.61 -7.84 -7.87
CA ASN A 601 -9.95 -7.25 -6.70
C ASN A 601 -10.48 -7.79 -5.36
N GLY A 602 -11.56 -8.60 -5.39
CA GLY A 602 -12.13 -9.25 -4.21
C GLY A 602 -12.59 -10.71 -4.44
N LEU A 603 -12.69 -11.44 -3.33
CA LEU A 603 -13.35 -12.74 -3.21
C LEU A 603 -14.55 -12.60 -2.26
N LEU A 604 -15.76 -12.65 -2.82
CA LEU A 604 -17.00 -12.86 -2.07
C LEU A 604 -16.88 -14.15 -1.24
N MET A 605 -17.19 -14.07 0.04
CA MET A 605 -17.17 -15.17 1.00
C MET A 605 -18.60 -15.66 1.23
N LEU A 606 -19.14 -16.39 0.26
CA LEU A 606 -20.52 -16.84 0.30
C LEU A 606 -20.68 -17.96 1.34
N PRO A 607 -21.71 -17.92 2.22
CA PRO A 607 -21.94 -18.95 3.21
C PRO A 607 -22.34 -20.29 2.57
N PRO A 608 -22.12 -21.44 3.25
CA PRO A 608 -22.74 -22.69 2.82
C PRO A 608 -24.27 -22.57 2.89
N LYS A 609 -24.96 -23.15 1.91
CA LYS A 609 -26.42 -23.19 1.90
C LYS A 609 -26.97 -23.93 3.13
N THR A 610 -28.12 -23.50 3.60
CA THR A 610 -28.92 -24.21 4.61
C THR A 610 -30.29 -24.58 4.02
N GLU A 611 -31.18 -25.16 4.83
CA GLU A 611 -32.58 -25.38 4.41
C GLU A 611 -33.38 -24.08 4.30
N GLN A 612 -32.93 -23.02 4.99
CA GLN A 612 -33.57 -21.69 5.00
C GLN A 612 -32.94 -20.74 3.98
N TYR A 613 -31.60 -20.77 3.85
CA TYR A 613 -30.83 -19.90 2.97
C TYR A 613 -30.24 -20.72 1.82
N VAL A 614 -30.91 -20.67 0.67
CA VAL A 614 -30.54 -21.43 -0.55
C VAL A 614 -29.94 -20.52 -1.63
N GLU A 615 -30.26 -19.24 -1.60
CA GLU A 615 -29.70 -18.18 -2.44
C GLU A 615 -29.62 -16.88 -1.65
N LEU A 616 -28.82 -15.93 -2.16
CA LEU A 616 -28.71 -14.55 -1.68
C LEU A 616 -29.13 -13.61 -2.82
N HIS A 617 -29.70 -12.47 -2.47
CA HIS A 617 -30.33 -11.54 -3.41
C HIS A 617 -29.49 -10.27 -3.66
N LYS A 618 -29.72 -9.63 -4.80
CA LYS A 618 -29.13 -8.34 -5.16
C LYS A 618 -29.38 -7.30 -4.05
N GLY A 619 -28.31 -6.61 -3.64
CA GLY A 619 -28.33 -5.58 -2.60
C GLY A 619 -28.12 -6.10 -1.18
N GLU A 620 -28.18 -7.41 -0.95
CA GLU A 620 -27.83 -7.99 0.35
C GLU A 620 -26.34 -7.78 0.67
N VAL A 621 -26.04 -7.65 1.97
CA VAL A 621 -24.71 -7.32 2.47
C VAL A 621 -23.94 -8.60 2.79
N VAL A 622 -22.80 -8.76 2.13
CA VAL A 622 -21.95 -9.95 2.17
C VAL A 622 -20.50 -9.58 2.49
N ASP A 623 -19.74 -10.55 2.99
CA ASP A 623 -18.30 -10.41 3.23
C ASP A 623 -17.51 -10.59 1.93
N VAL A 624 -16.53 -9.71 1.71
CA VAL A 624 -15.57 -9.78 0.61
C VAL A 624 -14.16 -9.66 1.15
N MET A 625 -13.35 -10.70 0.95
CA MET A 625 -11.91 -10.64 1.15
C MET A 625 -11.27 -9.83 0.02
N VAL A 626 -10.49 -8.81 0.36
CA VAL A 626 -9.70 -8.02 -0.60
C VAL A 626 -8.48 -8.82 -1.05
N ILE A 627 -8.29 -8.97 -2.37
CA ILE A 627 -7.16 -9.72 -2.98
C ILE A 627 -6.31 -8.89 -3.93
N GLY A 628 -6.78 -7.73 -4.37
CA GLY A 628 -6.03 -6.80 -5.21
C GLY A 628 -6.09 -5.38 -4.66
N ARG A 629 -5.28 -4.47 -5.23
CA ARG A 629 -5.40 -3.05 -4.94
C ARG A 629 -6.78 -2.53 -5.38
N LEU A 630 -7.45 -1.82 -4.48
CA LEU A 630 -8.72 -1.12 -4.70
C LEU A 630 -8.47 0.28 -5.30
#